data_AF-Q46A11-F1
#
_entry.id   AF-Q46A11-F1
#
_cell.length_a   1.000
_cell.length_b   1.000
_cell.length_c   1.000
_cell.angle_alpha   90.00
_cell.angle_beta   90.00
_cell.angle_gamma   90.00
#
_symmetry.space_group_name_H-M   'P 1'
#
loop_
_entity.id
_entity.type
_entity.pdbx_description
1 polymer ?
#
loop_
_entity_poly.entity_id
_entity_poly.type
_entity_poly.pdbx_seq_one_letter_code
_entity_poly.pdbx_strand_id
1 'polypeptide(L)'
;MLKKEEWLLIQVLHSKSFCISEIARQTDHDRKTVRKYLNLKTPPEPYKRPTRPSKLDPYKPYILKRINKGPCASACLHREIQNMGFDGGETTVKDFVKKSKSDENP
;
A
#
# COMPACT_ATOMS: atom_id res chain seq x y z
N MET A 1 -7.34 -5.13 11.97
CA MET A 1 -6.35 -5.96 11.25
C MET A 1 -5.30 -6.34 12.26
N LEU A 2 -5.04 -7.64 12.48
CA LEU A 2 -4.21 -8.06 13.60
C LEU A 2 -2.77 -7.58 13.39
N LYS A 3 -2.21 -6.87 14.36
CA LYS A 3 -0.82 -6.43 14.30
C LYS A 3 0.13 -7.62 14.52
N LYS A 4 1.38 -7.46 14.10
CA LYS A 4 2.42 -8.47 14.31
C LYS A 4 2.66 -8.74 15.80
N GLU A 5 2.57 -7.71 16.66
CA GLU A 5 2.72 -7.88 18.11
C GLU A 5 1.62 -8.76 18.71
N GLU A 6 0.37 -8.51 18.31
CA GLU A 6 -0.79 -9.29 18.79
C GLU A 6 -0.73 -10.74 18.33
N TRP A 7 -0.25 -11.00 17.10
CA TRP A 7 -0.03 -12.36 16.60
C TRP A 7 1.01 -13.11 17.43
N LEU A 8 2.13 -12.44 17.77
CA LEU A 8 3.17 -13.03 18.60
C LEU A 8 2.64 -13.35 19.99
N LEU A 9 1.84 -12.46 20.58
CA LEU A 9 1.21 -12.68 21.88
C LEU A 9 0.29 -13.92 21.87
N ILE A 10 -0.53 -14.09 20.83
CA ILE A 10 -1.37 -15.27 20.64
C ILE A 10 -0.54 -16.57 20.60
N GLN A 11 0.58 -16.57 19.86
CA GLN A 11 1.48 -17.73 19.76
C GLN A 11 2.17 -18.05 21.09
N VAL A 12 2.63 -17.03 21.82
CA VAL A 12 3.25 -17.20 23.15
C VAL A 12 2.24 -17.78 24.14
N LEU A 13 1.00 -17.27 24.17
CA LEU A 13 -0.03 -17.78 25.06
C LEU A 13 -0.42 -19.22 24.70
N HIS A 14 -0.46 -19.57 23.42
CA HIS A 14 -0.70 -20.95 23.00
C HIS A 14 0.46 -21.89 23.39
N SER A 15 1.71 -21.45 23.26
CA SER A 15 2.88 -22.21 23.74
C SER A 15 2.85 -22.44 25.26
N LYS A 16 2.21 -21.54 26.02
CA LYS A 16 1.98 -21.69 27.46
C LYS A 16 0.77 -22.57 27.80
N SER A 17 0.19 -23.28 26.81
CA SER A 17 -0.96 -24.17 26.95
C SER A 17 -2.27 -23.49 27.38
N PHE A 18 -2.41 -22.18 27.15
CA PHE A 18 -3.69 -21.50 27.38
C PHE A 18 -4.75 -21.93 26.36
N CYS A 19 -5.99 -22.06 26.80
CA CYS A 19 -7.11 -22.38 25.91
C CYS A 19 -7.48 -21.18 25.02
N ILE A 20 -8.05 -21.45 23.84
CA ILE A 20 -8.43 -20.41 22.87
C ILE A 20 -9.37 -19.35 23.48
N SER A 21 -10.24 -19.75 24.42
CA SER A 21 -11.13 -18.84 25.14
C SER A 21 -10.39 -17.88 26.07
N GLU A 22 -9.32 -18.33 26.72
CA GLU A 22 -8.48 -17.50 27.58
C GLU A 22 -7.67 -16.51 26.74
N ILE A 23 -7.08 -17.00 25.65
CA ILE A 23 -6.30 -16.18 24.71
C ILE A 23 -7.20 -15.07 24.14
N ALA A 24 -8.43 -15.40 23.72
CA ALA A 24 -9.40 -14.44 23.22
C ALA A 24 -9.71 -13.32 24.23
N ARG A 25 -9.87 -13.66 25.52
CA ARG A 25 -10.09 -12.69 26.61
C ARG A 25 -8.88 -11.81 26.85
N GLN A 26 -7.69 -12.39 26.81
CA GLN A 26 -6.45 -11.68 27.11
C GLN A 26 -5.98 -10.78 25.97
N THR A 27 -6.29 -11.15 24.72
CA THR A 27 -5.92 -10.38 23.53
C THR A 27 -7.05 -9.51 22.99
N ASP A 28 -8.23 -9.53 23.63
CA ASP A 28 -9.46 -8.84 23.19
C ASP A 28 -9.84 -9.12 21.71
N HIS A 29 -9.67 -10.38 21.30
CA HIS A 29 -9.98 -10.83 19.94
C HIS A 29 -11.01 -11.95 19.95
N ASP A 30 -11.84 -12.00 18.91
CA ASP A 30 -12.81 -13.10 18.74
C ASP A 30 -12.09 -14.47 18.68
N ARG A 31 -12.68 -15.51 19.29
CA ARG A 31 -12.14 -16.88 19.27
C ARG A 31 -11.88 -17.39 17.85
N LYS A 32 -12.68 -16.99 16.86
CA LYS A 32 -12.50 -17.30 15.44
C LYS A 32 -11.23 -16.66 14.88
N THR A 33 -10.95 -15.42 15.29
CA THR A 33 -9.73 -14.67 14.96
C THR A 33 -8.53 -15.41 15.54
N VAL A 34 -8.54 -15.69 16.85
CA VAL A 34 -7.46 -16.44 17.52
C VAL A 34 -7.22 -17.79 16.84
N ARG A 35 -8.27 -18.59 16.60
CA ARG A 35 -8.16 -19.90 15.91
C ARG A 35 -7.57 -19.77 14.51
N LYS A 36 -7.99 -18.77 13.73
CA LYS A 36 -7.45 -18.48 12.39
C LYS A 36 -5.95 -18.17 12.47
N TYR A 37 -5.53 -17.33 13.42
CA TYR A 37 -4.14 -16.90 13.57
C TYR A 37 -3.21 -17.92 14.22
N LEU A 38 -3.74 -18.85 15.02
CA LEU A 38 -3.00 -20.01 15.51
C LEU A 38 -2.65 -21.00 14.39
N ASN A 39 -3.53 -21.17 13.42
CA ASN A 39 -3.29 -22.03 12.26
C ASN A 39 -2.35 -21.41 11.21
N LEU A 40 -2.13 -20.09 11.27
CA LEU A 40 -1.20 -19.40 10.38
C LEU A 40 0.24 -19.59 10.88
N LYS A 41 1.08 -20.23 10.06
CA LYS A 41 2.52 -20.45 10.34
C LYS A 41 3.36 -19.18 10.15
N THR A 42 2.82 -18.18 9.46
CA THR A 42 3.49 -16.93 9.15
C THR A 42 2.77 -15.75 9.82
N PRO A 43 3.52 -14.72 10.24
CA PRO A 43 2.91 -13.50 10.78
C PRO A 43 2.02 -12.87 9.71
N PRO A 44 0.83 -12.36 10.09
CA PRO A 44 -0.04 -11.74 9.12
C PRO A 44 0.60 -10.46 8.61
N GLU A 45 0.92 -10.46 7.32
CA GLU A 45 1.32 -9.24 6.65
C GLU A 45 0.10 -8.31 6.57
N PRO A 46 0.30 -7.00 6.84
CA PRO A 46 -0.73 -6.03 6.54
C PRO A 46 -0.97 -6.08 5.03
N TYR A 47 -2.18 -6.51 4.65
CA TYR A 47 -2.72 -6.43 3.29
C TYR A 47 -2.56 -5.00 2.79
N LYS A 48 -1.46 -4.76 2.07
CA LYS A 48 -1.30 -3.55 1.29
C LYS A 48 -2.31 -3.69 0.16
N ARG A 49 -3.35 -2.86 0.20
CA ARG A 49 -4.31 -2.77 -0.91
C ARG A 49 -3.48 -2.59 -2.19
N PRO A 50 -3.66 -3.43 -3.22
CA PRO A 50 -2.98 -3.19 -4.48
C PRO A 50 -3.43 -1.82 -4.96
N THR A 51 -2.46 -0.91 -5.16
CA THR A 51 -2.71 0.38 -5.76
C THR A 51 -3.33 0.09 -7.12
N ARG A 52 -4.62 0.43 -7.30
CA ARG A 52 -5.30 0.22 -8.58
C ARG A 52 -4.45 0.85 -9.69
N PRO A 53 -4.23 0.17 -10.82
CA PRO A 53 -3.57 0.79 -11.96
C PRO A 53 -4.42 1.99 -12.37
N SER A 54 -3.85 3.18 -12.27
CA SER A 54 -4.49 4.42 -12.70
C SER A 54 -4.42 4.48 -14.22
N LYS A 55 -5.36 5.18 -14.87
CA LYS A 55 -5.29 5.51 -16.31
C LYS A 55 -3.95 6.17 -16.72
N LEU A 56 -3.21 6.69 -15.74
CA LEU A 56 -1.89 7.30 -15.91
C LEU A 56 -0.75 6.29 -16.06
N ASP A 57 -0.92 5.02 -15.63
CA ASP A 57 0.15 4.01 -15.61
C ASP A 57 0.90 3.84 -16.95
N PRO A 58 0.22 3.81 -18.12
CA PRO A 58 0.90 3.73 -19.42
C PRO A 58 1.78 4.95 -19.73
N TYR A 59 1.44 6.12 -19.18
CA TYR A 59 2.10 7.40 -19.47
C TYR A 59 3.16 7.79 -18.43
N LYS A 60 3.22 7.12 -17.27
CA LYS A 60 4.26 7.30 -16.24
C LYS A 60 5.69 7.26 -16.79
N PRO A 61 6.12 6.27 -17.60
CA PRO A 61 7.49 6.23 -18.11
C PRO A 61 7.83 7.43 -19.02
N TYR A 62 6.85 7.94 -19.77
CA TYR A 62 7.03 9.13 -20.59
C TYR A 62 7.23 10.38 -19.72
N ILE A 63 6.37 10.54 -18.71
CA ILE A 63 6.43 11.67 -17.77
C ILE A 63 7.78 11.69 -17.05
N LEU A 64 8.25 10.53 -16.55
CA LEU A 64 9.55 10.41 -15.88
C LEU A 64 10.72 10.78 -16.80
N LYS A 65 10.70 10.31 -18.07
CA LYS A 65 11.71 10.70 -19.06
C LYS A 65 11.72 12.20 -19.35
N ARG A 66 10.55 12.84 -19.37
CA ARG A 66 10.46 14.30 -19.59
C ARG A 66 10.93 15.11 -18.38
N ILE A 67 10.60 14.67 -17.16
CA ILE A 67 11.10 15.27 -15.92
C ILE A 67 12.64 15.22 -15.89
N ASN A 68 13.23 14.07 -16.25
CA ASN A 68 14.69 13.90 -16.32
C ASN A 68 15.36 14.78 -17.39
N LYS A 69 14.66 15.08 -18.50
CA LYS A 69 15.18 15.95 -19.56
C LYS A 69 15.18 17.44 -19.21
N GLY A 70 14.48 17.84 -18.16
CA GLY A 70 14.46 19.22 -17.68
C GLY A 70 13.15 19.61 -17.00
N PRO A 71 13.13 20.72 -16.25
CA PRO A 71 11.95 21.18 -15.53
C PRO A 71 10.84 21.56 -16.51
N CYS A 72 9.86 20.67 -16.64
CA CYS A 72 8.63 20.92 -17.39
C CYS A 72 7.47 21.21 -16.43
N ALA A 73 6.61 22.18 -16.78
CA ALA A 73 5.38 22.43 -16.06
C ALA A 73 4.41 21.24 -16.22
N SER A 74 3.66 20.90 -15.17
CA SER A 74 2.68 19.81 -15.19
C SER A 74 1.62 19.99 -16.30
N ALA A 75 1.26 21.25 -16.61
CA ALA A 75 0.37 21.60 -17.71
C ALA A 75 0.93 21.21 -19.09
N CYS A 76 2.24 21.40 -19.32
CA CYS A 76 2.88 20.99 -20.58
C CYS A 76 2.87 19.47 -20.72
N LEU A 77 3.18 18.74 -19.64
CA LEU A 77 3.15 17.28 -19.62
C LEU A 77 1.73 16.74 -19.84
N HIS A 78 0.72 17.35 -19.22
CA HIS A 78 -0.69 16.99 -19.40
C HIS A 78 -1.12 17.14 -20.86
N ARG A 79 -0.76 18.25 -21.51
CA ARG A 79 -1.08 18.47 -22.92
C ARG A 79 -0.37 17.48 -23.85
N GLU A 80 0.87 17.11 -23.53
CA GLU A 80 1.65 16.09 -24.25
C GLU A 80 0.99 14.71 -24.17
N ILE A 81 0.58 14.27 -22.98
CA ILE A 81 -0.08 12.97 -22.81
C ILE A 81 -1.52 12.98 -23.33
N GLN A 82 -2.21 14.12 -23.29
CA GLN A 82 -3.55 14.27 -23.86
C GLN A 82 -3.51 14.07 -25.38
N ASN A 83 -2.49 14.61 -26.06
CA ASN A 83 -2.25 14.34 -27.48
C ASN A 83 -1.93 12.86 -27.78
N MET A 84 -1.39 12.13 -26.80
CA MET A 84 -1.17 10.67 -26.87
C MET A 84 -2.40 9.85 -26.46
N GLY A 85 -3.56 10.47 -26.30
CA GLY A 85 -4.83 9.79 -25.99
C GLY A 85 -5.17 9.68 -24.50
N PHE A 86 -4.52 10.45 -23.62
CA PHE A 86 -4.86 10.48 -22.21
C PHE A 86 -6.15 11.26 -21.95
N ASP A 87 -7.15 10.56 -21.40
CA ASP A 87 -8.47 11.09 -21.01
C ASP A 87 -8.55 11.50 -19.52
N GLY A 88 -7.44 11.46 -18.79
CA GLY A 88 -7.43 11.83 -17.37
C GLY A 88 -7.28 13.33 -17.12
N GLY A 89 -7.67 13.76 -15.92
CA GLY A 89 -7.55 15.15 -15.49
C GLY A 89 -6.10 15.58 -15.18
N GLU A 90 -5.80 16.86 -15.37
CA GLU A 90 -4.49 17.47 -15.09
C GLU A 90 -4.04 17.26 -13.64
N THR A 91 -4.98 17.22 -12.68
CA THR A 91 -4.73 16.95 -11.26
C THR A 91 -4.01 15.63 -11.04
N THR A 92 -4.34 14.58 -11.81
CA THR A 92 -3.71 13.26 -11.69
C THR A 92 -2.25 13.31 -12.14
N VAL A 93 -1.95 14.09 -13.19
CA VAL A 93 -0.58 14.32 -13.68
C VAL A 93 0.20 15.15 -12.67
N LYS A 94 -0.41 16.21 -12.15
CA LYS A 94 0.20 17.11 -11.17
C LYS A 94 0.57 16.38 -9.88
N ASP A 95 -0.32 15.54 -9.35
CA ASP A 95 -0.06 14.73 -8.16
C ASP A 95 1.06 13.71 -8.40
N PHE A 96 1.11 13.09 -9.58
CA PHE A 96 2.18 12.18 -9.96
C PHE A 96 3.54 12.88 -10.07
N VAL A 97 3.60 14.05 -10.74
CA VAL A 97 4.82 14.87 -10.85
C VAL A 97 5.28 15.36 -9.49
N LYS A 98 4.35 15.74 -8.59
CA LYS A 98 4.69 16.14 -7.22
C LYS A 98 5.28 14.97 -6.44
N LYS A 99 4.68 13.78 -6.55
CA LYS A 99 5.18 12.56 -5.90
C LYS A 99 6.56 12.16 -6.41
N SER A 100 6.76 12.15 -7.73
CA SER A 100 8.07 11.79 -8.31
C SER A 100 9.19 12.75 -7.92
N LYS A 101 8.87 14.04 -7.72
CA LYS A 101 9.85 15.03 -7.20
C LYS A 101 10.18 14.85 -5.73
N SER A 102 9.24 14.33 -4.91
CA SER A 102 9.51 14.04 -3.49
C SER A 102 10.39 12.80 -3.29
N ASP A 103 10.35 11.84 -4.20
CA ASP A 103 11.24 10.66 -4.16
C ASP A 103 12.64 10.97 -4.72
N GLU A 104 12.81 12.09 -5.43
CA GLU A 104 14.06 12.53 -6.09
C GLU A 104 14.72 13.72 -5.38
N ASN A 105 14.64 13.78 -4.04
CA ASN A 105 15.46 14.71 -3.25
C ASN A 105 15.84 14.06 -1.91
N PRO A 106 17.11 13.59 -1.73
CA PRO A 106 17.64 13.28 -0.40
C PRO A 106 17.79 14.52 0.48
#